data_AF-A0A952PSB4-F1
#
_entry.id   AF-A0A952PSB4-F1
#
_cell.length_a   1.000
_cell.length_b   1.000
_cell.length_c   1.000
_cell.angle_alpha   90.00
_cell.angle_beta   90.00
_cell.angle_gamma   90.00
#
_symmetry.space_group_name_H-M   'P 1'
#
loop_
_entity.id
_entity.type
_entity.pdbx_description
1 polymer ?
#
loop_
_entity_poly.entity_id
_entity_poly.type
_entity_poly.pdbx_seq_one_letter_code
_entity_poly.pdbx_strand_id
1 'polypeptide(L)'
;MDAQAAVERLLEMANLTDDLDDEAADHLIEWGANSLRALIAFEDDDQTSGDKLNKVTGLMRAARQIARQAPTSNPQALQHYIQLFLNNATELYPAQAVQRGTEVVQSLADELAGKSPTQAIQQLLAAVVPSASAPPTVEDTTEESEMGLSFNEYDDPVM
;
A
#
# COMPACT_ATOMS: atom_id res chain seq x y z
N MET A 1 -16.30 13.63 -4.17
CA MET A 1 -14.98 13.95 -4.76
C MET A 1 -14.53 12.69 -5.45
N ASP A 2 -14.45 12.69 -6.79
CA ASP A 2 -13.98 11.50 -7.50
C ASP A 2 -12.49 11.25 -7.25
N ALA A 3 -12.04 10.02 -7.55
CA ALA A 3 -10.65 9.60 -7.32
C ALA A 3 -9.63 10.47 -8.08
N GLN A 4 -10.00 11.01 -9.24
CA GLN A 4 -9.12 11.86 -10.03
C GLN A 4 -8.98 13.25 -9.40
N ALA A 5 -10.07 13.84 -8.92
CA ALA A 5 -10.05 15.09 -8.17
C ALA A 5 -9.23 14.94 -6.87
N ALA A 6 -9.32 13.80 -6.18
CA ALA A 6 -8.54 13.54 -4.97
C ALA A 6 -7.03 13.46 -5.27
N VAL A 7 -6.66 12.80 -6.39
CA VAL A 7 -5.27 12.74 -6.86
C VAL A 7 -4.77 14.11 -7.31
N GLU A 8 -5.55 14.88 -8.08
CA GLU A 8 -5.21 16.24 -8.49
C GLU A 8 -4.96 17.13 -7.27
N ARG A 9 -5.82 17.03 -6.26
CA ARG A 9 -5.64 17.78 -5.01
C ARG A 9 -4.39 17.37 -4.23
N LEU A 10 -4.00 16.09 -4.29
CA LEU A 10 -2.73 15.61 -3.71
C LEU A 10 -1.54 16.19 -4.46
N LEU A 11 -1.60 16.25 -5.80
CA LEU A 11 -0.57 16.85 -6.65
C LEU A 11 -0.47 18.37 -6.47
N GLU A 12 -1.58 19.04 -6.19
CA GLU A 12 -1.65 20.47 -5.90
C GLU A 12 -1.07 20.85 -4.52
N MET A 13 -0.85 19.89 -3.62
CA MET A 13 -0.21 20.14 -2.33
C MET A 13 1.30 20.33 -2.51
N ALA A 14 1.66 21.52 -2.99
CA ALA A 14 3.03 21.94 -3.31
C ALA A 14 4.04 21.63 -2.19
N ASN A 15 3.62 21.70 -0.92
CA ASN A 15 4.52 21.49 0.20
C ASN A 15 4.89 20.03 0.49
N LEU A 16 4.42 19.04 -0.28
CA LEU A 16 4.70 17.63 0.00
C LEU A 16 6.10 17.19 -0.42
N THR A 17 6.73 17.89 -1.36
CA THR A 17 8.03 17.50 -1.95
C THR A 17 9.08 18.61 -1.96
N ASP A 18 8.76 19.84 -1.54
CA ASP A 18 9.64 21.03 -1.61
C ASP A 18 11.09 20.84 -1.08
N ASP A 19 11.32 19.92 -0.14
CA ASP A 19 12.64 19.67 0.46
C ASP A 19 13.29 18.35 0.03
N LEU A 20 12.74 17.70 -1.00
CA LEU A 20 13.24 16.46 -1.57
C LEU A 20 13.96 16.76 -2.88
N ASP A 21 14.93 15.92 -3.24
CA ASP A 21 15.43 15.87 -4.61
C ASP A 21 14.31 15.39 -5.56
N ASP A 22 14.42 15.76 -6.84
CA ASP A 22 13.40 15.46 -7.86
C ASP A 22 13.06 13.97 -7.91
N GLU A 23 14.05 13.08 -7.80
CA GLU A 23 13.83 11.63 -7.84
C GLU A 23 13.05 11.14 -6.62
N ALA A 24 13.41 11.59 -5.42
CA ALA A 24 12.69 11.28 -4.18
C ALA A 24 11.26 11.84 -4.20
N ALA A 25 11.08 13.06 -4.73
CA ALA A 25 9.80 13.72 -4.90
C ALA A 25 8.89 12.93 -5.85
N ASP A 26 9.40 12.55 -7.02
CA ASP A 26 8.67 11.79 -8.04
C ASP A 26 8.19 10.45 -7.48
N HIS A 27 9.07 9.70 -6.80
CA HIS A 27 8.69 8.44 -6.17
C HIS A 27 7.59 8.58 -5.12
N LEU A 28 7.67 9.63 -4.28
CA LEU A 28 6.68 9.86 -3.24
C LEU A 28 5.32 10.22 -3.85
N ILE A 29 5.31 11.08 -4.86
CA ILE A 29 4.10 11.50 -5.57
C ILE A 29 3.46 10.32 -6.29
N GLU A 30 4.24 9.54 -7.05
CA GLU A 30 3.75 8.37 -7.79
C GLU A 30 3.11 7.37 -6.83
N TRP A 31 3.79 7.06 -5.72
CA TRP A 31 3.26 6.16 -4.70
C TRP A 31 1.98 6.72 -4.05
N GLY A 32 1.94 8.02 -3.73
CA GLY A 32 0.78 8.66 -3.12
C GLY A 32 -0.45 8.62 -4.02
N ALA A 33 -0.27 8.94 -5.31
CA ALA A 33 -1.33 8.87 -6.31
C ALA A 33 -1.84 7.43 -6.51
N ASN A 34 -0.94 6.45 -6.61
CA ASN A 34 -1.32 5.04 -6.78
C ASN A 34 -2.02 4.47 -5.54
N SER A 35 -1.52 4.80 -4.35
CA SER A 35 -2.15 4.43 -3.07
C SER A 35 -3.57 4.99 -2.96
N LEU A 36 -3.74 6.27 -3.27
CA LEU A 36 -5.05 6.93 -3.21
C LEU A 36 -6.05 6.33 -4.22
N ARG A 37 -5.60 6.06 -5.45
CA ARG A 37 -6.43 5.37 -6.45
C ARG A 37 -6.86 3.98 -5.98
N ALA A 38 -5.92 3.18 -5.46
CA ALA A 38 -6.21 1.82 -4.98
C ALA A 38 -7.21 1.82 -3.81
N LEU A 39 -7.11 2.81 -2.92
CA LEU A 39 -8.02 2.94 -1.80
C LEU A 39 -9.42 3.37 -2.25
N ILE A 40 -9.55 4.29 -3.20
CA ILE A 40 -10.85 4.82 -3.63
C ILE A 40 -11.53 3.92 -4.69
N ALA A 41 -10.80 3.06 -5.39
CA ALA A 41 -11.31 2.23 -6.49
C ALA A 41 -12.52 1.34 -6.16
N PHE A 42 -12.81 1.08 -4.88
CA PHE A 42 -13.90 0.21 -4.43
C PHE A 42 -14.99 0.95 -3.62
N GLU A 43 -14.97 2.28 -3.57
CA GLU A 43 -15.91 3.06 -2.75
C GLU A 43 -16.65 4.14 -3.54
N ASP A 44 -17.98 4.11 -3.43
CA ASP A 44 -18.90 5.11 -4.01
C ASP A 44 -19.17 6.30 -3.05
N ASP A 45 -18.50 6.38 -1.90
CA ASP A 45 -18.72 7.41 -0.89
C ASP A 45 -17.68 8.55 -0.97
N ASP A 46 -18.17 9.71 -1.39
CA ASP A 46 -17.45 10.98 -1.46
C ASP A 46 -16.79 11.42 -0.15
N GLN A 47 -17.40 11.13 1.00
CA GLN A 47 -16.86 11.51 2.30
C GLN A 47 -15.66 10.64 2.68
N THR A 48 -15.66 9.38 2.25
CA THR A 48 -14.57 8.44 2.54
C THR A 48 -13.35 8.74 1.68
N SER A 49 -13.53 9.32 0.49
CA SER A 49 -12.46 9.80 -0.39
C SER A 49 -11.64 10.94 0.22
N GLY A 50 -12.29 11.89 0.91
CA GLY A 50 -11.60 13.00 1.59
C GLY A 50 -10.75 12.54 2.79
N ASP A 51 -11.27 11.61 3.59
CA ASP A 51 -10.54 11.04 4.73
C ASP A 51 -9.33 10.23 4.27
N LYS A 52 -9.47 9.45 3.19
CA LYS A 52 -8.37 8.71 2.56
C LYS A 52 -7.28 9.64 2.05
N LEU A 53 -7.65 10.70 1.34
CA LEU A 53 -6.71 11.73 0.89
C LEU A 53 -5.91 12.30 2.07
N ASN A 54 -6.58 12.66 3.17
CA ASN A 54 -5.91 13.18 4.38
C ASN A 54 -4.93 12.17 4.98
N LYS A 55 -5.31 10.89 5.05
CA LYS A 55 -4.44 9.82 5.56
C LYS A 55 -3.23 9.56 4.66
N VAL A 56 -3.43 9.46 3.34
CA VAL A 56 -2.32 9.31 2.37
C VAL A 56 -1.36 10.51 2.48
N THR A 57 -1.90 11.73 2.54
CA THR A 57 -1.11 12.95 2.72
C THR A 57 -0.32 12.92 4.02
N GLY A 58 -0.93 12.49 5.13
CA GLY A 58 -0.25 12.34 6.41
C GLY A 58 0.90 11.34 6.37
N LEU A 59 0.71 10.23 5.65
CA LEU A 59 1.73 9.21 5.46
C LEU A 59 2.88 9.72 4.58
N MET A 60 2.59 10.45 3.51
CA MET A 60 3.61 11.09 2.67
C MET A 60 4.43 12.13 3.45
N ARG A 61 3.79 12.95 4.31
CA ARG A 61 4.50 13.90 5.18
C ARG A 61 5.44 13.21 6.15
N ALA A 62 5.01 12.08 6.74
CA ALA A 62 5.87 11.29 7.60
C ALA A 62 7.06 10.70 6.84
N ALA A 63 6.83 10.14 5.64
CA ALA A 63 7.89 9.64 4.77
C ALA A 63 8.92 10.71 4.42
N ARG A 64 8.46 11.89 3.98
CA ARG A 64 9.33 13.05 3.71
C ARG A 64 10.14 13.46 4.94
N GLN A 65 9.50 13.55 6.10
CA GLN A 65 10.18 13.96 7.33
C GLN A 65 11.31 12.98 7.69
N ILE A 66 11.07 11.68 7.55
CA ILE A 66 12.09 10.65 7.78
C ILE A 66 13.21 10.78 6.74
N ALA A 67 12.86 10.88 5.45
CA ALA A 67 13.81 10.98 4.36
C ALA A 67 14.74 12.20 4.47
N ARG A 68 14.21 13.33 4.93
CA ARG A 68 15.00 14.54 5.19
C ARG A 68 15.98 14.36 6.35
N GLN A 69 15.60 13.61 7.37
CA GLN A 69 16.42 13.41 8.57
C GLN A 69 17.39 12.23 8.45
N ALA A 70 17.06 11.23 7.63
CA ALA A 70 17.84 10.02 7.43
C ALA A 70 19.35 10.26 7.20
N PRO A 71 19.80 11.24 6.38
CA PRO A 71 21.22 11.45 6.14
C PRO A 71 22.01 11.96 7.36
N THR A 72 21.35 12.67 8.28
CA THR A 72 22.02 13.43 9.36
C THR A 72 21.68 12.95 10.77
N SER A 73 20.58 12.22 10.92
CA SER A 73 20.09 11.75 12.21
C SER A 73 20.67 10.39 12.58
N ASN A 74 20.85 10.15 13.88
CA ASN A 74 21.09 8.81 14.37
C ASN A 74 19.79 7.97 14.32
N PRO A 75 19.89 6.62 14.33
CA PRO A 75 18.72 5.75 14.29
C PRO A 75 17.69 6.07 15.38
N GLN A 76 18.13 6.33 16.61
CA GLN A 76 17.23 6.64 17.74
C GLN A 76 16.33 7.85 17.48
N ALA A 77 16.84 8.89 16.82
CA ALA A 77 16.05 10.07 16.46
C ALA A 77 14.99 9.77 15.38
N LEU A 78 15.21 8.75 14.54
CA LEU A 78 14.28 8.35 13.48
C LEU A 78 13.12 7.50 14.00
N GLN A 79 13.30 6.78 15.12
CA GLN A 79 12.31 5.82 15.64
C GLN A 79 10.93 6.41 15.86
N HIS A 80 10.85 7.63 16.43
CA HIS A 80 9.57 8.28 16.65
C HIS A 80 8.81 8.54 15.34
N TYR A 81 9.53 9.01 14.31
CA TYR A 81 8.95 9.29 13.01
C TYR A 81 8.56 8.01 12.27
N ILE A 82 9.37 6.96 12.36
CA ILE A 82 9.08 5.64 11.78
C ILE A 82 7.86 5.01 12.45
N GLN A 83 7.73 5.14 13.77
CA GLN A 83 6.55 4.68 14.49
C GLN A 83 5.28 5.40 14.02
N LEU A 84 5.33 6.73 13.85
CA LEU A 84 4.22 7.51 13.30
C LEU A 84 3.87 7.08 11.88
N PHE A 85 4.88 6.85 11.04
CA PHE A 85 4.71 6.36 9.68
C PHE A 85 4.01 4.99 9.65
N LEU A 86 4.47 4.02 10.44
CA LEU A 86 3.87 2.68 10.51
C LEU A 86 2.46 2.68 11.12
N ASN A 87 2.16 3.59 12.05
CA ASN A 87 0.82 3.75 12.60
C ASN A 87 -0.15 4.28 11.53
N ASN A 88 0.24 5.35 10.83
CA ASN A 88 -0.56 5.92 9.73
C ASN A 88 -0.77 4.90 8.60
N ALA A 89 0.26 4.11 8.30
CA ALA A 89 0.19 3.00 7.36
C ALA A 89 -0.83 1.94 7.75
N THR A 90 -0.86 1.53 9.02
CA THR A 90 -1.79 0.50 9.51
C THR A 90 -3.23 1.00 9.48
N GLU A 91 -3.46 2.27 9.79
CA GLU A 91 -4.80 2.89 9.69
C GLU A 91 -5.31 3.01 8.26
N LEU A 92 -4.39 3.06 7.29
CA LEU A 92 -4.68 3.14 5.87
C LEU A 92 -4.88 1.75 5.25
N TYR A 93 -4.11 0.76 5.72
CA TYR A 93 -4.10 -0.60 5.21
C TYR A 93 -4.31 -1.64 6.33
N PRO A 94 -5.48 -1.67 7.01
CA PRO A 94 -5.72 -2.57 8.13
C PRO A 94 -5.70 -4.06 7.72
N ALA A 95 -5.96 -4.37 6.45
CA ALA A 95 -5.88 -5.72 5.90
C ALA A 95 -4.44 -6.20 5.64
N GLN A 96 -3.45 -5.30 5.66
CA GLN A 96 -2.05 -5.64 5.49
C GLN A 96 -1.41 -5.80 6.87
N ALA A 97 -0.61 -6.86 7.02
CA ALA A 97 0.18 -7.09 8.21
C ALA A 97 1.38 -6.11 8.23
N VAL A 98 1.11 -4.83 8.49
CA VAL A 98 2.16 -3.84 8.76
C VAL A 98 2.79 -4.21 10.10
N GLN A 99 4.05 -4.63 10.07
CA GLN A 99 4.74 -5.03 11.28
C GLN A 99 5.08 -3.78 12.11
N ARG A 100 4.62 -3.73 13.36
CA ARG A 100 4.72 -2.55 14.26
C ARG A 100 5.61 -2.78 15.49
N GLY A 101 6.35 -3.89 15.53
CA GLY A 101 7.21 -4.24 16.66
C GLY A 101 8.35 -3.23 16.84
N THR A 102 8.77 -3.00 18.08
CA THR A 102 9.94 -2.15 18.39
C THR A 102 11.18 -2.60 17.62
N GLU A 103 11.34 -3.91 17.40
CA GLU A 103 12.41 -4.50 16.59
C GLU A 103 12.36 -4.04 15.13
N VAL A 104 11.16 -3.95 14.55
CA VAL A 104 10.96 -3.48 13.16
C VAL A 104 11.24 -1.98 13.04
N VAL A 105 10.78 -1.20 14.01
CA VAL A 105 11.06 0.24 14.08
C VAL A 105 12.57 0.48 14.21
N GLN A 106 13.25 -0.29 15.06
CA GLN A 106 14.70 -0.21 15.23
C GLN A 106 15.44 -0.62 13.95
N SER A 107 15.08 -1.75 13.33
CA SER A 107 15.71 -2.21 12.08
C SER A 107 15.56 -1.19 10.96
N LEU A 108 14.35 -0.66 10.75
CA LEU A 108 14.11 0.40 9.77
C LEU A 108 14.93 1.65 10.11
N ALA A 109 15.03 2.04 11.38
CA ALA A 109 15.81 3.20 11.79
C ALA A 109 17.31 3.02 11.49
N ASP A 110 17.84 1.83 11.77
CA ASP A 110 19.24 1.50 11.50
C ASP A 110 19.52 1.42 10.00
N GLU A 111 18.59 0.89 9.22
CA GLU A 111 18.68 0.81 7.76
C GLU A 111 18.58 2.18 7.08
N LEU A 112 17.83 3.13 7.66
CA LEU A 112 17.60 4.45 7.08
C LEU A 112 18.71 5.44 7.47
N ALA A 113 19.37 5.25 8.61
CA ALA A 113 20.41 6.16 9.06
C ALA A 113 21.58 6.24 8.06
N GLY A 114 21.89 7.46 7.62
CA GLY A 114 22.93 7.75 6.64
C GLY A 114 22.52 7.52 5.17
N LYS A 115 21.29 7.07 4.89
CA LYS A 115 20.79 6.96 3.51
C LYS A 115 20.40 8.31 2.92
N SER A 116 20.47 8.42 1.60
CA SER A 116 19.94 9.59 0.89
C SER A 116 18.41 9.66 1.02
N PRO A 117 17.79 10.84 0.83
CA PRO A 117 16.33 10.97 0.88
C PRO A 117 15.63 10.02 -0.09
N THR A 118 16.11 9.88 -1.33
CA THR A 118 15.59 8.94 -2.33
C THR A 118 15.58 7.50 -1.83
N GLN A 119 16.72 7.02 -1.31
CA GLN A 119 16.85 5.66 -0.80
C GLN A 119 15.96 5.44 0.44
N ALA A 120 15.87 6.45 1.30
CA ALA A 120 15.02 6.40 2.48
C ALA A 120 13.55 6.29 2.10
N ILE A 121 13.07 7.07 1.13
CA ILE A 121 11.71 6.98 0.60
C ILE A 121 11.47 5.61 -0.01
N GLN A 122 12.32 5.13 -0.91
CA GLN A 122 12.15 3.81 -1.54
C GLN A 122 12.05 2.69 -0.49
N GLN A 123 12.92 2.70 0.53
CA GLN A 123 12.90 1.72 1.62
C GLN A 123 11.62 1.81 2.48
N LEU A 124 11.19 3.03 2.83
CA LEU A 124 9.98 3.25 3.59
C LEU A 124 8.75 2.78 2.83
N LEU A 125 8.65 3.15 1.55
CA LEU A 125 7.54 2.77 0.68
C LEU A 125 7.51 1.26 0.46
N ALA A 126 8.67 0.61 0.30
CA ALA A 126 8.81 -0.85 0.24
C ALA A 126 8.25 -1.56 1.48
N ALA A 127 8.38 -0.94 2.66
CA ALA A 127 7.87 -1.50 3.92
C ALA A 127 6.34 -1.40 4.07
N VAL A 128 5.68 -0.57 3.26
CA VAL A 128 4.22 -0.35 3.30
C VAL A 128 3.50 -0.73 2.03
N VAL A 129 4.22 -1.32 1.05
CA VAL A 129 3.66 -1.56 -0.28
C VAL A 129 2.34 -2.27 -0.11
N PRO A 130 1.24 -1.69 -0.64
CA PRO A 130 0.04 -2.46 -0.80
C PRO A 130 0.42 -3.62 -1.70
N SER A 131 0.45 -4.84 -1.16
CA SER A 131 0.57 -6.04 -1.98
C SER A 131 -0.56 -6.01 -3.00
N ALA A 132 -0.29 -5.42 -4.16
CA ALA A 132 -1.00 -5.66 -5.39
C ALA A 132 -0.57 -7.05 -5.86
N SER A 133 -0.93 -8.07 -5.08
CA SER A 133 -0.72 -9.49 -5.34
C SER A 133 -1.61 -10.23 -4.33
N ALA A 134 -2.74 -10.83 -4.70
CA ALA A 134 -3.16 -11.30 -6.01
C ALA A 134 -4.64 -10.95 -6.29
N PRO A 135 -5.10 -10.94 -7.55
CA PRO A 135 -6.51 -11.30 -7.79
C PRO A 135 -6.82 -12.57 -6.99
N PRO A 136 -8.04 -12.76 -6.44
CA PRO A 136 -8.37 -14.06 -5.88
C PRO A 136 -7.97 -15.08 -6.93
N THR A 137 -7.10 -16.01 -6.57
CA THR A 137 -6.92 -17.23 -7.34
C THR A 137 -8.33 -17.77 -7.42
N VAL A 138 -8.99 -17.53 -8.56
CA VAL A 138 -10.19 -18.25 -8.92
C VAL A 138 -9.66 -19.67 -8.92
N GLU A 139 -10.04 -20.44 -7.90
CA GLU A 139 -9.90 -21.88 -7.97
C GLU A 139 -10.76 -22.26 -9.18
N ASP A 140 -10.09 -22.27 -10.33
CA ASP A 140 -10.54 -22.87 -11.56
C ASP A 140 -10.75 -24.34 -11.23
N THR A 141 -11.93 -24.63 -10.70
CA THR A 141 -12.50 -25.96 -10.63
C THR A 141 -13.12 -26.24 -11.99
N THR A 142 -12.30 -26.14 -13.05
CA THR A 142 -12.56 -26.87 -14.29
C THR A 142 -12.13 -28.32 -14.04
N GLU A 143 -12.92 -29.04 -13.23
CA GLU A 143 -13.03 -30.48 -13.44
C GLU A 143 -14.03 -30.69 -14.58
N GLU A 144 -13.53 -30.48 -15.81
CA GLU A 144 -13.94 -31.31 -16.93
C GLU A 144 -13.54 -32.75 -16.58
N SER A 145 -14.42 -33.48 -15.89
CA SER A 145 -14.43 -34.94 -15.94
C SER A 145 -15.65 -35.36 -16.73
N GLU A 146 -15.41 -35.44 -18.04
CA GLU A 146 -15.80 -36.55 -18.90
C GLU A 146 -17.05 -37.35 -18.48
N MET A 147 -18.11 -37.14 -19.26
CA MET A 147 -18.78 -38.22 -20.00
C MET A 147 -18.93 -39.56 -19.26
N GLY A 148 -20.03 -39.66 -18.51
CA GLY A 148 -20.59 -40.93 -18.04
C GLY A 148 -22.09 -41.02 -18.30
N LEU A 149 -22.51 -40.86 -19.57
CA LEU A 149 -23.85 -41.24 -20.02
C LEU A 149 -24.02 -42.76 -19.86
N SER A 150 -24.42 -43.22 -18.68
CA SER A 150 -24.91 -44.59 -18.52
C SER A 150 -26.39 -44.61 -18.87
N PHE A 151 -26.61 -44.92 -20.14
CA PHE A 151 -27.86 -45.29 -20.77
C PHE A 151 -28.38 -46.58 -20.10
N ASN A 152 -29.38 -46.49 -19.22
CA ASN A 152 -30.14 -47.66 -18.77
C ASN A 152 -31.40 -47.77 -19.61
N GLU A 153 -31.25 -48.37 -20.79
CA GLU A 153 -32.35 -48.83 -21.63
C GLU A 153 -32.40 -50.36 -21.54
N TYR A 154 -33.53 -50.87 -21.03
CA TYR A 154 -34.16 -52.19 -21.24
C TYR A 154 -33.34 -53.48 -21.05
N ASP A 155 -33.82 -54.40 -20.19
CA ASP A 155 -34.68 -55.50 -20.66
C ASP A 155 -35.20 -56.34 -19.47
N ASP A 156 -36.51 -56.52 -19.42
CA ASP A 156 -37.21 -57.61 -18.73
C ASP A 156 -36.93 -58.91 -19.51
N PRO A 157 -36.74 -60.08 -18.89
CA PRO A 157 -37.84 -61.04 -19.01
C PRO A 157 -38.02 -61.99 -17.81
N VAL A 158 -39.28 -62.08 -17.36
CA VAL A 158 -40.08 -63.30 -17.19
C VAL A 158 -39.32 -64.65 -17.20
N MET A 159 -39.31 -65.33 -16.05
CA MET A 159 -39.79 -66.73 -15.88
C MET A 159 -40.23 -66.98 -14.44
#